data_AF-A0A955BTY8-F1
#
_entry.id   AF-A0A955BTY8-F1
#
_cell.length_a   1.000
_cell.length_b   1.000
_cell.length_c   1.000
_cell.angle_alpha   90.00
_cell.angle_beta   90.00
_cell.angle_gamma   90.00
#
_symmetry.space_group_name_H-M   'P 1'
#
loop_
_entity.id
_entity.type
_entity.pdbx_description
1 polymer ?
#
loop_
_entity_poly.entity_id
_entity_poly.type
_entity_poly.pdbx_seq_one_letter_code
_entity_poly.pdbx_strand_id
1 'polypeptide(L)'
;MDQQLQLVHCVLPRWFGDEPPASVKLWQAAGSHSGAAVWRVSCGERDYCLRRWPTTGPSPRRLAAIHQFQQRLSANGSEITPTLIPATGSATQVEHRQAAWHLETWRPGAADLQRPVSEEKLAAAVQ
;
A
#
# COMPACT_ATOMS: atom_id res chain seq x y z
N MET A 1 -15.21 14.43 -10.94
CA MET A 1 -14.52 14.22 -9.63
C MET A 1 -14.08 12.76 -9.60
N ASP A 2 -12.78 12.51 -9.40
CA ASP A 2 -12.17 11.18 -9.55
C ASP A 2 -12.72 10.20 -8.48
N GLN A 3 -13.43 9.17 -8.92
CA GLN A 3 -14.09 8.18 -8.06
C GLN A 3 -13.08 7.47 -7.12
N GLN A 4 -11.82 7.33 -7.54
CA GLN A 4 -10.78 6.72 -6.70
C GLN A 4 -10.38 7.63 -5.54
N LEU A 5 -10.23 8.94 -5.77
CA LEU A 5 -9.90 9.90 -4.72
C LEU A 5 -10.99 9.95 -3.65
N GLN A 6 -12.26 9.86 -4.04
CA GLN A 6 -13.36 9.84 -3.09
C GLN A 6 -13.30 8.61 -2.17
N LEU A 7 -12.94 7.43 -2.70
CA LEU A 7 -12.74 6.22 -1.88
C LEU A 7 -11.60 6.41 -0.87
N VAL A 8 -10.51 7.03 -1.30
CA VAL A 8 -9.36 7.30 -0.43
C VAL A 8 -9.76 8.22 0.73
N HIS A 9 -10.47 9.31 0.46
CA HIS A 9 -10.97 10.20 1.52
C HIS A 9 -11.91 9.52 2.51
N CYS A 10 -12.66 8.49 2.10
CA CYS A 10 -13.51 7.72 3.02
C CYS A 10 -12.71 6.79 3.95
N VAL A 11 -11.52 6.32 3.56
CA VAL A 11 -10.74 5.35 4.35
C VAL A 11 -9.62 5.99 5.16
N LEU A 12 -9.06 7.12 4.73
CA LEU A 12 -7.96 7.79 5.44
C LEU A 12 -8.23 8.13 6.91
N PRO A 13 -9.44 8.53 7.33
CA PRO A 13 -9.74 8.78 8.73
C PRO A 13 -9.51 7.57 9.64
N ARG A 14 -9.46 6.36 9.09
CA ARG A 14 -9.13 5.14 9.85
C ARG A 14 -7.69 5.08 10.30
N TRP A 15 -6.79 5.88 9.74
CA TRP A 15 -5.38 5.95 10.16
C TRP A 15 -5.01 7.31 10.75
N PHE A 16 -5.57 8.39 10.23
CA PHE A 16 -5.20 9.75 10.60
C PHE A 16 -6.26 10.46 11.47
N GLY A 17 -7.41 9.82 11.73
CA GLY A 17 -8.50 10.43 12.48
C GLY A 17 -9.07 11.65 11.75
N ASP A 18 -9.29 12.73 12.49
CA ASP A 18 -9.82 13.99 11.96
C ASP A 18 -8.73 14.89 11.36
N GLU A 19 -7.45 14.55 11.51
CA GLU A 19 -6.34 15.30 10.92
C GLU A 19 -6.03 14.72 9.52
N PRO A 20 -6.42 15.41 8.43
CA PRO A 20 -6.18 14.89 7.09
C PRO A 20 -4.68 14.95 6.75
N PRO A 21 -4.17 13.99 5.94
CA PRO A 21 -2.82 14.09 5.43
C PRO A 21 -2.63 15.33 4.56
N ALA A 22 -1.41 15.87 4.54
CA ALA A 22 -1.04 17.05 3.77
C ALA A 22 -1.21 16.86 2.26
N SER A 23 -0.95 15.64 1.74
CA SER A 23 -1.25 15.32 0.36
C SER A 23 -1.50 13.83 0.13
N VAL A 24 -2.23 13.53 -0.95
CA VAL A 24 -2.50 12.17 -1.42
C VAL A 24 -2.29 12.16 -2.93
N LYS A 25 -1.33 11.37 -3.41
CA LYS A 25 -1.03 11.24 -4.84
C LYS A 25 -1.16 9.80 -5.27
N LEU A 26 -1.95 9.56 -6.33
CA LEU A 26 -1.97 8.25 -6.98
C LEU A 26 -0.58 7.95 -7.52
N TRP A 27 -0.02 6.83 -7.08
CA TRP A 27 1.30 6.36 -7.51
C TRP A 27 1.17 5.26 -8.56
N GLN A 28 0.23 4.33 -8.36
CA GLN A 28 -0.05 3.24 -9.27
C GLN A 28 -1.55 2.96 -9.31
N ALA A 29 -2.15 3.00 -10.50
CA ALA A 29 -3.55 2.64 -10.68
C ALA A 29 -3.76 1.11 -10.56
N ALA A 30 -4.98 0.70 -10.23
CA ALA A 30 -5.38 -0.70 -10.30
C ALA A 30 -5.17 -1.26 -11.73
N GLY A 31 -4.80 -2.53 -11.83
CA GLY A 31 -4.52 -3.19 -13.13
C GLY A 31 -3.03 -3.34 -13.48
N SER A 32 -2.11 -2.93 -12.61
CA SER A 32 -0.68 -3.22 -12.72
C SER A 32 -0.33 -4.66 -12.28
N HIS A 33 0.94 -5.06 -12.32
CA HIS A 33 1.45 -6.43 -11.99
C HIS A 33 0.91 -7.05 -10.67
N SER A 34 0.49 -6.26 -9.68
CA SER A 34 -0.10 -6.75 -8.42
C SER A 34 -1.63 -6.62 -8.33
N GLY A 35 -2.26 -5.97 -9.31
CA GLY A 35 -3.67 -5.60 -9.34
C GLY A 35 -4.08 -4.55 -8.31
N ALA A 36 -3.22 -4.19 -7.37
CA ALA A 36 -3.49 -3.20 -6.33
C ALA A 36 -3.36 -1.77 -6.87
N ALA A 37 -4.20 -0.88 -6.33
CA ALA A 37 -3.99 0.55 -6.47
C ALA A 37 -3.18 1.05 -5.27
N VAL A 38 -2.23 1.95 -5.54
CA VAL A 38 -1.29 2.48 -4.56
C VAL A 38 -1.29 3.99 -4.62
N TRP A 39 -1.40 4.62 -3.45
CA TRP A 39 -1.27 6.06 -3.27
C TRP A 39 -0.11 6.34 -2.31
N ARG A 40 0.65 7.39 -2.61
CA ARG A 40 1.57 8.01 -1.66
C ARG A 40 0.80 9.03 -0.85
N VAL A 41 0.84 8.90 0.47
CA VAL A 41 0.16 9.78 1.43
C VAL A 41 1.22 10.50 2.24
N SER A 42 1.27 11.82 2.16
CA SER A 42 2.25 12.63 2.91
C SER A 42 1.58 13.24 4.14
N CYS A 43 2.18 13.06 5.31
CA CYS A 43 1.73 13.63 6.58
C CYS A 43 2.93 14.16 7.36
N GLY A 44 3.05 15.48 7.47
CA GLY A 44 4.25 16.13 8.00
C GLY A 44 5.50 15.75 7.20
N GLU A 45 6.54 15.31 7.89
CA GLU A 45 7.81 14.85 7.30
C GLU A 45 7.81 13.38 6.87
N ARG A 46 6.67 12.67 7.04
CA ARG A 46 6.57 11.23 6.77
C ARG A 46 5.70 10.96 5.57
N ASP A 47 6.13 9.98 4.79
CA ASP A 47 5.34 9.43 3.71
C ASP A 47 4.87 8.01 4.04
N TYR A 48 3.68 7.71 3.57
CA TYR A 48 3.02 6.42 3.70
C TYR A 48 2.57 5.90 2.34
N CYS A 49 2.46 4.59 2.24
CA CYS A 49 1.87 3.87 1.13
C CYS A 49 0.48 3.40 1.55
N LEU A 50 -0.55 3.98 0.96
CA LEU A 50 -1.92 3.45 1.06
C LEU A 50 -2.13 2.48 -0.09
N ARG A 51 -2.51 1.25 0.23
CA ARG A 51 -2.76 0.21 -0.77
C ARG A 51 -4.21 -0.25 -0.70
N ARG A 52 -4.85 -0.34 -1.87
CA ARG A 52 -6.14 -1.00 -2.06
C ARG A 52 -5.93 -2.28 -2.84
N TRP A 53 -6.28 -3.40 -2.22
CA TRP A 53 -6.26 -4.70 -2.88
C TRP A 53 -7.50 -4.87 -3.79
N PRO A 54 -7.34 -5.45 -4.98
CA PRO A 54 -8.49 -5.81 -5.81
C PRO A 54 -9.29 -6.93 -5.13
N THR A 55 -10.57 -7.06 -5.48
CA THR A 55 -11.43 -8.15 -4.99
C THR A 55 -10.94 -9.54 -5.41
N THR A 56 -10.20 -9.61 -6.52
CA THR A 56 -9.50 -10.82 -7.00
C THR A 56 -8.17 -11.07 -6.29
N GLY A 57 -7.75 -10.19 -5.39
CA GLY A 57 -6.51 -10.30 -4.63
C GLY A 57 -6.58 -11.30 -3.47
N PRO A 58 -5.61 -11.25 -2.53
CA PRO A 58 -5.62 -12.11 -1.35
C PRO A 58 -6.92 -11.95 -0.55
N SER A 59 -7.49 -13.07 -0.11
CA SER A 59 -8.63 -13.02 0.81
C SER A 59 -8.28 -12.27 2.10
N PRO A 60 -9.24 -11.67 2.82
CA PRO A 60 -8.96 -10.94 4.07
C PRO A 60 -8.17 -11.76 5.09
N ARG A 61 -8.45 -13.07 5.19
CA ARG A 61 -7.71 -14.01 6.04
C ARG A 61 -6.26 -14.19 5.58
N ARG A 62 -6.03 -14.31 4.27
CA ARG A 62 -4.67 -14.44 3.72
C ARG A 62 -3.89 -13.15 3.91
N LEU A 63 -4.50 -11.99 3.70
CA LEU A 63 -3.89 -10.69 3.91
C LEU A 63 -3.50 -10.49 5.39
N ALA A 64 -4.37 -10.86 6.33
CA ALA A 64 -4.06 -10.85 7.75
C ALA A 64 -2.86 -11.75 8.10
N ALA A 65 -2.74 -12.93 7.49
CA ALA A 65 -1.58 -13.81 7.68
C ALA A 65 -0.28 -13.19 7.13
N ILE A 66 -0.34 -12.50 6.00
CA ILE A 66 0.79 -11.74 5.43
C ILE A 66 1.21 -10.63 6.40
N HIS A 67 0.24 -9.86 6.91
CA HIS A 67 0.51 -8.79 7.87
C HIS A 67 1.15 -9.31 9.15
N GLN A 68 0.66 -10.43 9.68
CA GLN A 68 1.24 -11.05 10.86
C GLN A 68 2.70 -11.47 10.62
N PHE A 69 3.00 -12.04 9.45
CA PHE A 69 4.37 -12.38 9.07
C PHE A 69 5.27 -11.14 8.96
N GLN A 70 4.80 -10.08 8.29
CA GLN A 70 5.51 -8.80 8.16
C GLN A 70 5.81 -8.14 9.51
N GLN A 71 4.84 -8.17 10.44
CA GLN A 71 5.05 -7.68 11.80
C GLN A 71 6.11 -8.48 12.55
N ARG A 72 6.13 -9.82 12.41
CA ARG A 72 7.19 -10.65 13.02
C ARG A 72 8.56 -10.36 12.43
N LEU A 73 8.66 -10.13 11.13
CA LEU A 73 9.93 -9.73 10.50
C LEU A 73 10.41 -8.38 11.03
N SER A 74 9.52 -7.40 11.12
CA SER A 74 9.83 -6.06 11.63
C SER A 74 10.25 -6.09 13.10
N ALA A 75 9.59 -6.91 13.93
CA ALA A 75 9.92 -7.06 15.35
C ALA A 75 11.33 -7.64 15.60
N ASN A 76 11.88 -8.36 14.62
CA ASN A 76 13.24 -8.90 14.68
C ASN A 76 14.30 -7.94 14.09
N GLY A 77 13.96 -6.66 13.88
CA GLY A 77 14.87 -5.64 13.37
C GLY A 77 15.16 -5.75 11.88
N SER A 78 14.38 -6.53 11.13
CA SER A 78 14.55 -6.62 9.67
C SER A 78 13.94 -5.40 8.98
N GLU A 79 14.79 -4.54 8.43
CA GLU A 79 14.37 -3.38 7.63
C GLU A 79 13.98 -3.73 6.18
N ILE A 80 13.82 -5.03 5.87
CA ILE A 80 13.58 -5.51 4.51
C ILE A 80 12.13 -5.24 4.07
N THR A 81 11.20 -5.11 5.03
CA THR A 81 9.77 -4.89 4.75
C THR A 81 9.30 -3.51 5.22
N PRO A 82 8.34 -2.87 4.52
CA PRO A 82 7.63 -1.71 5.07
C PRO A 82 7.04 -2.02 6.45
N THR A 83 6.88 -1.01 7.30
CA THR A 83 6.18 -1.18 8.58
C THR A 83 4.69 -0.88 8.40
N LEU A 84 3.83 -1.82 8.77
CA LEU A 84 2.37 -1.62 8.75
C LEU A 84 1.96 -0.59 9.79
N ILE A 85 1.12 0.36 9.38
CA ILE A 85 0.53 1.36 10.28
C ILE A 85 -0.85 0.85 10.71
N PRO A 86 -1.08 0.63 12.02
CA PRO A 86 -2.37 0.19 12.50
C PRO A 86 -3.42 1.28 12.25
N ALA A 87 -4.60 0.85 11.82
CA ALA A 87 -5.80 1.66 11.82
C ALA A 87 -6.34 1.82 13.26
N THR A 88 -7.34 2.69 13.43
CA THR A 88 -8.11 2.82 14.66
C THR A 88 -8.60 1.45 15.13
N GLY A 89 -8.35 1.11 16.40
CA GLY A 89 -8.66 -0.22 16.94
C GLY A 89 -7.60 -1.29 16.66
N SER A 90 -6.38 -0.91 16.29
CA SER A 90 -5.21 -1.79 16.11
C SER A 90 -5.29 -2.78 14.94
N ALA A 91 -6.29 -2.64 14.07
CA ALA A 91 -6.40 -3.46 12.86
C ALA A 91 -5.34 -3.04 11.83
N THR A 92 -4.69 -4.00 11.16
CA THR A 92 -3.70 -3.72 10.11
C THR A 92 -4.32 -3.59 8.72
N GLN A 93 -5.62 -3.85 8.59
CA GLN A 93 -6.38 -3.71 7.36
C GLN A 93 -7.79 -3.19 7.65
N VAL A 94 -8.37 -2.48 6.69
CA VAL A 94 -9.74 -1.98 6.72
C VAL A 94 -10.46 -2.46 5.47
N GLU A 95 -11.68 -2.95 5.63
CA GLU A 95 -12.55 -3.24 4.49
C GLU A 95 -13.45 -2.04 4.18
N HIS A 96 -13.46 -1.62 2.92
CA HIS A 96 -14.36 -0.59 2.42
C HIS A 96 -14.74 -0.88 0.96
N ARG A 97 -16.04 -0.87 0.66
CA ARG A 97 -16.59 -1.18 -0.68
C ARG A 97 -16.05 -2.50 -1.23
N GLN A 98 -16.07 -3.55 -0.41
CA GLN A 98 -15.60 -4.92 -0.71
C GLN A 98 -14.11 -5.04 -1.07
N ALA A 99 -13.32 -3.98 -0.90
CA ALA A 99 -11.88 -4.01 -1.07
C ALA A 99 -11.19 -3.92 0.29
N ALA A 100 -10.08 -4.64 0.44
CA ALA A 100 -9.20 -4.52 1.59
C ALA A 100 -8.20 -3.38 1.36
N TRP A 101 -8.00 -2.58 2.40
CA TRP A 101 -7.09 -1.45 2.41
C TRP A 101 -6.08 -1.61 3.54
N HIS A 102 -4.84 -1.23 3.32
CA HIS A 102 -3.85 -1.09 4.39
C HIS A 102 -2.98 0.14 4.18
N LEU A 103 -2.33 0.56 5.27
CA LEU A 103 -1.33 1.62 5.25
C LEU A 103 0.00 1.06 5.75
N GLU A 104 1.08 1.39 5.06
CA GLU A 104 2.45 1.02 5.44
C GLU A 104 3.39 2.22 5.26
N THR A 105 4.56 2.20 5.90
CA THR A 105 5.59 3.22 5.69
C THR A 105 5.98 3.28 4.22
N TRP A 106 6.15 4.49 3.67
CA TRP A 106 6.69 4.63 2.33
C TRP A 106 8.14 4.16 2.30
N ARG A 107 8.44 3.20 1.42
CA ARG A 107 9.80 2.78 1.11
C ARG A 107 10.09 3.23 -0.32
N PRO A 108 10.94 4.24 -0.54
CA PRO A 108 11.36 4.58 -1.89
C PRO A 108 12.11 3.37 -2.44
N GLY A 109 11.55 2.69 -3.44
CA GLY A 109 12.25 1.62 -4.12
C GLY A 109 13.45 2.22 -4.86
N ALA A 110 14.66 1.83 -4.50
CA ALA A 110 15.79 1.95 -5.42
C ALA A 110 15.67 0.77 -6.38
N ALA A 111 15.44 1.04 -7.66
CA ALA A 111 15.62 0.00 -8.67
C ALA A 111 17.08 -0.46 -8.57
N ASP A 112 17.30 -1.76 -8.40
CA ASP A 112 18.63 -2.33 -8.49
C ASP A 112 19.07 -2.30 -9.96
N LEU A 113 19.64 -1.17 -10.38
CA LEU A 113 20.16 -0.98 -11.73
C LEU A 113 21.47 -1.76 -11.96
N GLN A 114 22.04 -2.39 -10.91
CA GLN A 114 23.23 -3.24 -11.07
C GLN A 114 22.88 -4.61 -11.67
N ARG A 115 21.61 -5.01 -11.63
CA ARG A 115 21.05 -6.07 -12.47
C ARG A 115 20.17 -5.45 -13.56
N PRO A 116 20.73 -5.05 -14.71
CA PRO A 116 19.92 -4.57 -15.82
C PRO A 116 18.89 -5.65 -16.17
N VAL A 117 17.61 -5.27 -16.12
CA VAL A 117 16.52 -6.07 -16.67
C VAL A 117 16.80 -6.18 -18.17
N SER A 118 16.85 -7.40 -18.72
CA SER A 118 17.06 -7.58 -20.16
C SER A 118 15.95 -6.87 -20.94
N GLU A 119 16.28 -6.31 -22.09
CA GLU A 119 15.33 -5.57 -22.94
C GLU A 119 14.08 -6.41 -23.27
N GLU A 120 14.24 -7.72 -23.44
CA GLU A 120 13.14 -8.68 -23.65
C GLU A 120 12.16 -8.71 -22.46
N LYS A 121 12.70 -8.64 -21.24
CA LYS A 121 11.89 -8.65 -20.01
C LYS A 121 11.22 -7.30 -19.75
N LEU A 122 11.83 -6.19 -20.20
CA LEU A 122 11.18 -4.88 -20.26
C LEU A 122 10.05 -4.87 -21.29
N ALA A 123 10.30 -5.36 -22.50
CA ALA A 123 9.31 -5.39 -23.58
C ALA A 123 8.07 -6.23 -23.22
N ALA A 124 8.28 -7.37 -22.53
CA ALA A 124 7.19 -8.22 -22.05
C ALA A 124 6.34 -7.59 -20.94
N ALA A 125 6.84 -6.59 -20.21
CA ALA A 125 6.13 -5.94 -19.10
C ALA A 125 5.30 -4.71 -19.53
N VAL A 126 5.44 -4.26 -20.78
CA VAL A 126 4.78 -3.06 -21.33
C VAL A 126 3.58 -3.42 -22.25
N GLN A 127 3.27 -4.72 -22.41
CA GLN A 127 2.10 -5.21 -23.14
C GLN A 127 0.86 -5.30 -22.24
#